data_AF-A0A0K1S3H6-F1
#
_entry.id   AF-A0A0K1S3H6-F1
#
_cell.length_a   1.000
_cell.length_b   1.000
_cell.length_c   1.000
_cell.angle_alpha   90.00
_cell.angle_beta   90.00
_cell.angle_gamma   90.00
#
_symmetry.space_group_name_H-M   'P 1'
#
loop_
_entity.id
_entity.type
_entity.pdbx_description
1 polymer ?
#
loop_
_entity_poly.entity_id
_entity_poly.type
_entity_poly.pdbx_seq_one_letter_code
_entity_poly.pdbx_strand_id
1 'polypeptide(L)'
;MRKKVIDYVENGGSITKAAALFNIGRATIYRWLGREKLEATKVKHRQRKLDWKALSKDVQENPQARLRDRAEKFGVRPSAICYALKKMKVTRKKKGIRYRERNREERMKYYRVLRELIKIYGSESLVFIDESGFEEFQACFYAWSKKGKKVFGDRQGKRGKRENLVAGRRKGKKDFIAPMVFTRSLNAEGFEGWLSLYLLPSRAHNISINYG
;
A
#
# COMPACT_ATOMS: atom_id res chain seq x y z
N MET A 1 -22.25 -36.42 23.48
CA MET A 1 -22.42 -36.38 24.94
C MET A 1 -23.73 -35.71 25.36
N ARG A 2 -23.92 -34.39 25.20
CA ARG A 2 -25.13 -33.68 25.67
C ARG A 2 -26.47 -34.27 25.22
N LYS A 3 -26.58 -34.63 23.94
CA LYS A 3 -27.80 -35.25 23.36
C LYS A 3 -28.15 -36.58 24.04
N LYS A 4 -27.14 -37.44 24.29
CA LYS A 4 -27.34 -38.75 24.95
C LYS A 4 -27.81 -38.61 26.41
N VAL A 5 -27.35 -37.58 27.09
CA VAL A 5 -27.74 -37.30 28.49
C VAL A 5 -29.18 -36.80 28.56
N ILE A 6 -29.62 -36.00 27.60
CA ILE A 6 -31.01 -35.54 27.53
C ILE A 6 -31.94 -36.65 27.10
N ASP A 7 -31.58 -37.41 26.07
CA ASP A 7 -32.33 -38.59 25.61
C ASP A 7 -32.54 -39.60 26.75
N TYR A 8 -31.52 -39.84 27.58
CA TYR A 8 -31.67 -40.68 28.77
C TYR A 8 -32.68 -40.14 29.80
N VAL A 9 -32.76 -38.82 29.96
CA VAL A 9 -33.69 -38.17 30.91
C VAL A 9 -35.11 -38.09 30.33
N GLU A 10 -35.26 -37.84 29.03
CA GLU A 10 -36.55 -37.84 28.32
C GLU A 10 -37.18 -39.23 28.27
N ASN A 11 -36.37 -40.29 28.16
CA ASN A 11 -36.82 -41.69 28.24
C ASN A 11 -37.09 -42.19 29.70
N GLY A 12 -37.31 -41.27 30.65
CA GLY A 12 -37.70 -41.59 32.04
C GLY A 12 -36.54 -41.84 33.02
N GLY A 13 -35.29 -41.63 32.60
CA GLY A 13 -34.12 -41.75 33.48
C GLY A 13 -34.04 -40.63 34.52
N SER A 14 -33.73 -40.97 35.77
CA SER A 14 -33.59 -39.95 36.82
C SER A 14 -32.33 -39.09 36.62
N ILE A 15 -32.46 -37.79 36.89
CA ILE A 15 -31.35 -36.82 36.75
C ILE A 15 -30.15 -37.22 37.64
N THR A 16 -30.41 -37.82 38.80
CA THR A 16 -29.36 -38.32 39.72
C THR A 16 -28.62 -39.51 39.13
N LYS A 17 -29.33 -40.47 38.51
CA LYS A 17 -28.69 -41.60 37.80
C LYS A 17 -27.93 -41.12 36.57
N ALA A 18 -28.47 -40.16 35.82
CA ALA A 18 -27.78 -39.55 34.69
C ALA A 18 -26.48 -38.84 35.12
N ALA A 19 -26.50 -38.11 36.24
CA ALA A 19 -25.32 -37.44 36.77
C ALA A 19 -24.20 -38.42 37.15
N ALA A 20 -24.56 -39.53 37.80
CA ALA A 20 -23.62 -40.58 38.16
C ALA A 20 -23.09 -41.36 36.93
N LEU A 21 -23.99 -41.76 36.02
CA LEU A 21 -23.67 -42.56 34.84
C LEU A 21 -22.77 -41.81 33.84
N PHE A 22 -23.05 -40.52 33.63
CA PHE A 22 -22.32 -39.71 32.66
C PHE A 22 -21.23 -38.84 33.29
N ASN A 23 -21.04 -38.91 34.62
CA ASN A 23 -20.11 -38.11 35.41
C ASN A 23 -20.25 -36.59 35.15
N ILE A 24 -21.48 -36.09 35.21
CA ILE A 24 -21.82 -34.67 34.94
C ILE A 24 -22.58 -34.11 36.14
N GLY A 25 -22.18 -32.93 36.61
CA GLY A 25 -22.86 -32.26 37.71
C GLY A 25 -24.35 -31.98 37.40
N ARG A 26 -25.23 -32.25 38.37
CA ARG A 26 -26.70 -32.10 38.23
C ARG A 26 -27.13 -30.74 37.68
N ALA A 27 -26.49 -29.66 38.13
CA ALA A 27 -26.76 -28.29 37.66
C ALA A 27 -26.53 -28.11 36.14
N THR A 28 -25.57 -28.84 35.56
CA THR A 28 -25.28 -28.83 34.12
C THR A 28 -26.40 -29.52 33.33
N ILE A 29 -26.96 -30.61 33.88
CA ILE A 29 -28.09 -31.33 33.28
C ILE A 29 -29.34 -30.42 33.26
N TYR A 30 -29.65 -29.77 34.38
CA TYR A 30 -30.73 -28.77 34.43
C TYR A 30 -30.52 -27.62 33.43
N ARG A 31 -29.28 -27.10 33.30
CA ARG A 31 -28.95 -26.07 32.28
C ARG A 31 -29.11 -26.55 30.84
N TRP A 32 -29.04 -27.85 30.57
CA TRP A 32 -29.25 -28.40 29.23
C TRP A 32 -30.73 -28.63 28.94
N LEU A 33 -31.52 -29.12 29.91
CA LEU A 33 -32.97 -29.26 29.80
C LEU A 33 -33.66 -27.92 29.49
N GLY A 34 -33.17 -26.81 30.07
CA GLY A 34 -33.69 -25.47 29.79
C GLY A 34 -33.22 -24.83 28.48
N ARG A 35 -32.53 -25.55 27.57
CA ARG A 35 -32.02 -25.01 26.30
C ARG A 35 -32.66 -25.71 25.11
N GLU A 36 -33.27 -24.91 24.23
CA GLU A 36 -33.80 -25.37 22.93
C GLU A 36 -32.69 -25.84 21.97
N LYS A 37 -31.49 -25.27 22.06
CA LYS A 37 -30.30 -25.68 21.29
C LYS A 37 -29.14 -26.04 22.22
N LEU A 38 -28.68 -27.28 22.12
CA LEU A 38 -27.61 -27.86 22.96
C LEU A 38 -26.19 -27.51 22.50
N GLU A 39 -26.06 -26.69 21.46
CA GLU A 39 -24.77 -26.26 20.95
C GLU A 39 -24.01 -25.43 22.00
N ALA A 40 -22.68 -25.53 21.96
CA ALA A 40 -21.84 -24.69 22.79
C ALA A 40 -22.00 -23.23 22.37
N THR A 41 -22.27 -22.35 23.35
CA THR A 41 -22.26 -20.90 23.13
C THR A 41 -20.83 -20.48 22.80
N LYS A 42 -20.54 -20.23 21.52
CA LYS A 42 -19.22 -19.78 21.07
C LYS A 42 -19.10 -18.28 21.29
N VAL A 43 -18.39 -17.87 22.33
CA VAL A 43 -18.05 -16.45 22.55
C VAL A 43 -17.04 -16.04 21.48
N LYS A 44 -17.49 -15.23 20.50
CA LYS A 44 -16.65 -14.80 19.37
C LYS A 44 -15.60 -13.76 19.78
N HIS A 45 -15.97 -12.85 20.67
CA HIS A 45 -15.07 -11.81 21.18
C HIS A 45 -15.52 -11.35 22.58
N ARG A 46 -14.56 -10.96 23.42
CA ARG A 46 -14.83 -10.18 24.63
C ARG A 46 -14.69 -8.70 24.28
N GLN A 47 -15.61 -7.88 24.76
CA GLN A 47 -15.45 -6.43 24.67
C GLN A 47 -14.26 -5.99 25.54
N ARG A 48 -13.40 -5.16 24.95
CA ARG A 48 -12.21 -4.57 25.59
C ARG A 48 -12.24 -3.07 25.31
N LYS A 49 -11.19 -2.33 25.68
CA LYS A 49 -11.08 -0.87 25.52
C LYS A 49 -11.24 -0.30 24.09
N LEU A 50 -11.26 -1.14 23.06
CA LEU A 50 -11.33 -0.69 21.66
C LEU A 50 -12.70 -1.02 21.07
N ASP A 51 -13.41 -0.01 20.60
CA ASP A 51 -14.59 -0.20 19.76
C ASP A 51 -14.19 -0.47 18.30
N TRP A 52 -14.53 -1.66 17.83
CA TRP A 52 -14.22 -2.12 16.47
C TRP A 52 -15.10 -1.42 15.43
N LYS A 53 -16.33 -1.02 15.78
CA LYS A 53 -17.21 -0.28 14.88
C LYS A 53 -16.63 1.12 14.61
N ALA A 54 -16.26 1.84 15.67
CA ALA A 54 -15.59 3.13 15.55
C ALA A 54 -14.27 3.03 14.76
N LEU A 55 -13.44 2.01 15.02
CA LEU A 55 -12.20 1.80 14.25
C LEU A 55 -12.47 1.52 12.77
N SER A 56 -13.50 0.74 12.44
CA SER A 56 -13.85 0.46 11.05
C SER A 56 -14.30 1.73 10.31
N LYS A 57 -15.06 2.61 10.96
CA LYS A 57 -15.49 3.91 10.40
C LYS A 57 -14.29 4.82 10.15
N ASP A 58 -13.39 4.95 11.13
CA ASP A 58 -12.16 5.74 11.00
C ASP A 58 -11.21 5.20 9.90
N VAL A 59 -11.21 3.89 9.62
CA VAL A 59 -10.48 3.32 8.48
C VAL A 59 -11.04 3.79 7.14
N GLN A 60 -12.35 3.94 7.04
CA GLN A 60 -13.01 4.39 5.81
C GLN A 60 -12.81 5.88 5.57
N GLU A 61 -12.94 6.69 6.62
CA GLU A 61 -12.79 8.16 6.54
C GLU A 61 -11.33 8.57 6.34
N ASN A 62 -10.40 7.95 7.09
CA ASN A 62 -8.99 8.34 7.11
C ASN A 62 -8.06 7.20 6.65
N PRO A 63 -8.20 6.65 5.44
CA PRO A 63 -7.49 5.43 5.04
C PRO A 63 -5.97 5.58 5.07
N GLN A 64 -5.43 6.80 5.04
CA GLN A 64 -3.98 7.07 5.03
C GLN A 64 -3.36 7.16 6.44
N ALA A 65 -4.17 7.29 7.48
CA ALA A 65 -3.68 7.50 8.85
C ALA A 65 -2.77 6.35 9.31
N ARG A 66 -1.68 6.70 10.01
CA ARG A 66 -0.72 5.73 10.54
C ARG A 66 -1.34 5.01 11.73
N LEU A 67 -0.74 3.88 12.11
CA LEU A 67 -1.18 3.13 13.28
C LEU A 67 -1.01 3.91 14.58
N ARG A 68 0.02 4.78 14.66
CA ARG A 68 0.30 5.62 15.84
C ARG A 68 -0.80 6.67 16.01
N ASP A 69 -1.10 7.42 14.96
CA ASP A 69 -2.15 8.45 14.97
C ASP A 69 -3.52 7.86 15.37
N ARG A 70 -3.85 6.66 14.87
CA ARG A 70 -5.06 5.93 15.29
C ARG A 70 -5.00 5.50 16.75
N ALA A 71 -3.87 4.96 17.19
CA ALA A 71 -3.69 4.53 18.57
C ALA A 71 -3.91 5.68 19.55
N GLU A 72 -3.34 6.86 19.25
CA GLU A 72 -3.54 8.09 20.01
C GLU A 72 -5.01 8.51 20.03
N LYS A 73 -5.67 8.56 18.85
CA LYS A 73 -7.10 8.87 18.74
C LYS A 73 -8.01 7.95 19.55
N PHE A 74 -7.68 6.66 19.61
CA PHE A 74 -8.47 5.64 20.33
C PHE A 74 -7.98 5.40 21.77
N GLY A 75 -6.95 6.10 22.25
CA GLY A 75 -6.40 5.91 23.59
C GLY A 75 -5.86 4.49 23.85
N VAL A 76 -5.35 3.81 22.82
CA VAL A 76 -4.85 2.43 22.90
C VAL A 76 -3.45 2.30 22.34
N ARG A 77 -2.74 1.22 22.69
CA ARG A 77 -1.43 0.93 22.11
C ARG A 77 -1.55 0.58 20.61
N PRO A 78 -0.58 0.96 19.73
CA PRO A 78 -0.60 0.61 18.30
C PRO A 78 -0.74 -0.88 18.00
N SER A 79 -0.27 -1.75 18.91
CA SER A 79 -0.42 -3.20 18.79
C SER A 79 -1.89 -3.66 18.86
N ALA A 80 -2.73 -2.99 19.66
CA ALA A 80 -4.16 -3.28 19.75
C ALA A 80 -4.88 -2.95 18.43
N ILE A 81 -4.53 -1.81 17.80
CA ILE A 81 -5.05 -1.42 16.49
C ILE A 81 -4.60 -2.44 15.42
N CYS A 82 -3.31 -2.83 15.41
CA CYS A 82 -2.80 -3.82 14.47
C CYS A 82 -3.56 -5.16 14.58
N TYR A 83 -3.77 -5.64 15.80
CA TYR A 83 -4.52 -6.87 16.06
C TYR A 83 -5.97 -6.78 15.56
N ALA A 84 -6.66 -5.67 15.86
CA ALA A 84 -8.04 -5.44 15.43
C ALA A 84 -8.15 -5.40 13.90
N LEU A 85 -7.27 -4.64 13.22
CA LEU A 85 -7.23 -4.57 11.75
C LEU A 85 -7.00 -5.94 11.10
N LYS A 86 -6.09 -6.75 11.66
CA LYS A 86 -5.83 -8.13 11.19
C LYS A 86 -7.08 -9.00 11.30
N LYS A 87 -7.82 -8.92 12.42
CA LYS A 87 -9.06 -9.67 12.62
C LYS A 87 -10.19 -9.18 11.72
N MET A 88 -10.26 -7.88 11.43
CA MET A 88 -11.19 -7.29 10.46
C MET A 88 -10.79 -7.53 9.00
N LYS A 89 -9.68 -8.23 8.74
CA LYS A 89 -9.12 -8.48 7.39
C LYS A 89 -8.84 -7.17 6.63
N VAL A 90 -8.43 -6.11 7.32
CA VAL A 90 -7.98 -4.85 6.73
C VAL A 90 -6.45 -4.89 6.66
N THR A 91 -5.89 -4.57 5.49
CA THR A 91 -4.44 -4.54 5.27
C THR A 91 -3.99 -3.21 4.72
N ARG A 92 -2.75 -2.84 5.01
CA ARG A 92 -2.09 -1.67 4.43
C ARG A 92 -1.66 -1.99 3.02
N LYS A 93 -2.01 -1.14 2.05
CA LYS A 93 -1.77 -1.36 0.61
C LYS A 93 -1.15 -0.13 -0.02
N LYS A 94 -0.24 -0.36 -0.97
CA LYS A 94 0.30 0.70 -1.83
C LYS A 94 -0.78 1.11 -2.82
N LYS A 95 -0.98 2.42 -2.97
CA LYS A 95 -1.94 2.99 -3.92
C LYS A 95 -1.42 2.78 -5.34
N GLY A 96 -2.31 2.33 -6.23
CA GLY A 96 -2.03 2.35 -7.66
C GLY A 96 -2.23 3.78 -8.18
N ILE A 97 -1.14 4.52 -8.38
CA ILE A 97 -1.20 5.86 -8.99
C ILE A 97 -1.23 5.70 -10.51
N ARG A 98 -2.17 6.38 -11.16
CA ARG A 98 -2.23 6.50 -12.61
C ARG A 98 -2.17 7.98 -12.96
N TYR A 99 -1.33 8.33 -13.93
CA TYR A 99 -1.33 9.67 -14.52
C TYR A 99 -2.55 9.81 -15.42
N ARG A 100 -3.23 10.95 -15.35
CA ARG A 100 -4.44 11.23 -16.14
C ARG A 100 -4.11 11.43 -17.62
N GLU A 101 -2.95 12.02 -17.94
CA GLU A 101 -2.52 12.42 -19.29
C GLU A 101 -2.01 11.26 -20.18
N ARG A 102 -2.35 10.00 -19.87
CA ARG A 102 -1.80 8.86 -20.61
C ARG A 102 -2.47 8.72 -21.98
N ASN A 103 -1.70 8.91 -23.05
CA ASN A 103 -2.10 8.58 -24.42
C ASN A 103 -1.41 7.29 -24.90
N ARG A 104 -2.19 6.25 -25.24
CA ARG A 104 -1.63 4.96 -25.69
C ARG A 104 -1.15 5.02 -27.15
N GLU A 105 -1.83 5.78 -28.00
CA GLU A 105 -1.54 5.83 -29.43
C GLU A 105 -0.24 6.57 -29.72
N GLU A 106 -0.07 7.75 -29.12
CA GLU A 106 1.18 8.52 -29.23
C GLU A 106 2.38 7.72 -28.70
N ARG A 107 2.18 6.99 -27.59
CA ARG A 107 3.22 6.12 -27.04
C ARG A 107 3.63 5.00 -28.00
N MET A 108 2.69 4.44 -28.77
CA MET A 108 3.00 3.43 -29.79
C MET A 108 3.75 4.03 -30.97
N LYS A 109 3.36 5.22 -31.45
CA LYS A 109 4.06 5.93 -32.52
C LYS A 109 5.52 6.23 -32.13
N TYR A 110 5.73 6.74 -30.91
CA TYR A 110 7.06 6.99 -30.35
C TYR A 110 7.94 5.73 -30.35
N TYR A 111 7.43 4.59 -29.89
CA TYR A 111 8.21 3.36 -29.86
C TYR A 111 8.58 2.83 -31.25
N ARG A 112 7.78 3.10 -32.28
CA ARG A 112 8.12 2.73 -33.67
C ARG A 112 9.34 3.54 -34.14
N VAL A 113 9.25 4.86 -34.06
CA VAL A 113 10.34 5.77 -34.45
C VAL A 113 11.62 5.47 -33.66
N LEU A 114 11.50 5.26 -32.34
CA LEU A 114 12.66 4.94 -31.50
C LEU A 114 13.38 3.65 -31.94
N ARG A 115 12.64 2.63 -32.39
CA ARG A 115 13.25 1.38 -32.88
C ARG A 115 14.02 1.61 -34.17
N GLU A 116 13.50 2.43 -35.08
CA GLU A 116 14.18 2.78 -36.33
C GLU A 116 15.47 3.55 -36.04
N LEU A 117 15.43 4.54 -35.13
CA LEU A 117 16.62 5.28 -34.72
C LEU A 117 17.66 4.41 -34.04
N ILE A 118 17.26 3.46 -33.18
CA ILE A 118 18.18 2.51 -32.54
C ILE A 118 18.88 1.62 -33.58
N LYS A 119 18.20 1.27 -34.68
CA LYS A 119 18.80 0.48 -35.76
C LYS A 119 19.91 1.26 -36.50
N ILE A 120 19.74 2.57 -36.67
CA ILE A 120 20.69 3.44 -37.39
C ILE A 120 21.88 3.82 -36.49
N TYR A 121 21.61 4.33 -35.29
CA TYR A 121 22.62 4.96 -34.44
C TYR A 121 23.18 4.04 -33.34
N GLY A 122 22.68 2.80 -33.27
CA GLY A 122 23.01 1.85 -32.21
C GLY A 122 22.39 2.21 -30.86
N SER A 123 22.29 1.23 -29.98
CA SER A 123 21.63 1.43 -28.68
C SER A 123 22.51 2.09 -27.62
N GLU A 124 23.83 2.13 -27.84
CA GLU A 124 24.83 2.64 -26.90
C GLU A 124 24.95 4.16 -26.91
N SER A 125 24.63 4.79 -28.05
CA SER A 125 24.61 6.26 -28.24
C SER A 125 23.41 6.94 -27.57
N LEU A 126 22.47 6.16 -27.03
CA LEU A 126 21.26 6.69 -26.42
C LEU A 126 21.55 7.36 -25.07
N VAL A 127 21.17 8.63 -24.97
CA VAL A 127 21.21 9.41 -23.74
C VAL A 127 19.79 9.78 -23.36
N PHE A 128 19.37 9.35 -22.18
CA PHE A 128 18.09 9.74 -21.60
C PHE A 128 18.27 11.04 -20.84
N ILE A 129 17.41 12.02 -21.08
CA ILE A 129 17.36 13.26 -20.33
C ILE A 129 16.04 13.25 -19.57
N ASP A 130 16.08 13.59 -18.29
CA ASP A 130 14.87 13.70 -17.47
C ASP A 130 15.01 14.83 -16.45
N GLU A 131 13.87 15.42 -16.08
CA GLU A 131 13.75 16.39 -14.99
C GLU A 131 12.98 15.75 -13.84
N SER A 132 13.61 15.69 -12.66
CA SER A 132 12.98 15.18 -11.44
C SER A 132 12.72 16.32 -10.45
N GLY A 133 11.45 16.50 -10.08
CA GLY A 133 11.07 17.44 -9.03
C GLY A 133 11.03 16.75 -7.67
N PHE A 134 11.71 17.33 -6.69
CA PHE A 134 11.66 16.97 -5.29
C PHE A 134 10.67 17.89 -4.56
N GLU A 135 9.61 17.31 -4.02
CA GLU A 135 8.63 18.00 -3.17
C GLU A 135 9.02 17.79 -1.70
N GLU A 136 8.92 18.85 -0.89
CA GLU A 136 9.21 18.83 0.56
C GLU A 136 8.29 17.84 1.32
N PHE A 137 7.04 17.68 0.86
CA PHE A 137 6.07 16.77 1.45
C PHE A 137 5.72 15.62 0.51
N GLN A 138 6.20 14.42 0.84
CA GLN A 138 5.83 13.21 0.11
C GLN A 138 4.46 12.69 0.57
N ALA A 139 3.46 12.74 -0.31
CA ALA A 139 2.13 12.18 -0.04
C ALA A 139 2.21 10.69 0.38
N CYS A 140 1.39 10.28 1.36
CA CYS A 140 1.38 8.90 1.81
C CYS A 140 0.89 7.96 0.68
N PHE A 141 1.83 7.17 0.14
CA PHE A 141 1.57 6.17 -0.90
C PHE A 141 0.77 4.96 -0.42
N TYR A 142 0.48 4.88 0.87
CA TYR A 142 -0.18 3.73 1.48
C TYR A 142 -1.53 4.11 2.07
N ALA A 143 -2.48 3.21 1.98
CA ALA A 143 -3.76 3.33 2.67
C ALA A 143 -4.26 1.96 3.14
N TRP A 144 -5.11 1.97 4.15
CA TRP A 144 -5.76 0.78 4.70
C TRP A 144 -7.02 0.44 3.91
N SER A 145 -7.15 -0.84 3.52
CA SER A 145 -8.34 -1.33 2.83
C SER A 145 -8.55 -2.83 3.09
N LYS A 146 -9.78 -3.30 2.89
CA LYS A 146 -10.13 -4.72 3.05
C LYS A 146 -9.25 -5.59 2.14
N LYS A 147 -8.84 -6.76 2.64
CA LYS A 147 -8.09 -7.77 1.88
C LYS A 147 -8.82 -8.05 0.55
N GLY A 148 -8.07 -8.15 -0.55
CA GLY A 148 -8.64 -8.28 -1.91
C GLY A 148 -9.05 -6.97 -2.62
N LYS A 149 -9.34 -5.87 -1.92
CA LYS A 149 -9.73 -4.60 -2.57
C LYS A 149 -8.54 -3.71 -2.95
N LYS A 150 -8.47 -3.21 -4.19
CA LYS A 150 -7.44 -2.23 -4.57
C LYS A 150 -7.71 -0.87 -3.94
N VAL A 151 -6.65 -0.10 -3.72
CA VAL A 151 -6.74 1.30 -3.30
C VAL A 151 -6.20 2.16 -4.43
N PHE A 152 -7.04 3.07 -4.90
CA PHE A 152 -6.67 4.09 -5.86
C PHE A 152 -6.51 5.41 -5.12
N GLY A 153 -5.64 6.26 -5.62
CA GLY A 153 -5.52 7.62 -5.15
C GLY A 153 -5.29 8.52 -6.35
N ASP A 154 -6.03 9.62 -6.40
CA ASP A 154 -5.76 10.71 -7.31
C ASP A 154 -4.58 11.53 -6.76
N ARG A 155 -3.64 11.88 -7.64
CA ARG A 155 -2.60 12.87 -7.33
C ARG A 155 -2.96 14.13 -8.10
N GLN A 156 -3.11 15.23 -7.38
CA GLN A 156 -3.24 16.54 -8.00
C GLN A 156 -1.85 17.00 -8.45
N GLY A 157 -1.69 17.46 -9.69
CA GLY A 157 -0.41 17.90 -10.23
C GLY A 157 0.01 19.32 -9.83
N LYS A 158 -0.59 19.89 -8.78
CA LYS A 158 -0.31 21.27 -8.37
C LYS A 158 1.06 21.36 -7.71
N ARG A 159 1.86 22.32 -8.18
CA ARG A 159 3.28 22.49 -7.88
C ARG A 159 3.44 23.31 -6.58
N GLY A 160 3.97 22.69 -5.53
CA GLY A 160 4.47 23.42 -4.34
C GLY A 160 5.86 24.02 -4.58
N LYS A 161 6.51 24.55 -3.53
CA LYS A 161 7.95 24.81 -3.56
C LYS A 161 8.67 23.49 -3.82
N ARG A 162 9.48 23.43 -4.87
CA ARG A 162 10.18 22.22 -5.31
C ARG A 162 11.59 22.56 -5.73
N GLU A 163 12.49 21.62 -5.48
CA GLU A 163 13.80 21.60 -6.11
C GLU A 163 13.71 20.66 -7.29
N ASN A 164 14.19 21.09 -8.45
CA ASN A 164 14.21 20.30 -9.66
C ASN A 164 15.66 19.92 -9.97
N LEU A 165 15.85 18.68 -10.41
CA LEU A 165 17.12 18.17 -10.93
C LEU A 165 16.91 17.82 -12.39
N VAL A 166 17.71 18.42 -13.27
CA VAL A 166 17.85 17.95 -14.65
C VAL A 166 19.16 17.19 -14.78
N ALA A 167 19.12 16.05 -15.46
CA ALA A 167 20.31 15.26 -15.73
C ALA A 167 20.17 14.37 -16.96
N GLY A 168 21.31 13.98 -17.52
CA GLY A 168 21.41 12.95 -18.52
C GLY A 168 21.83 11.60 -17.92
N ARG A 169 21.42 10.50 -18.56
CA ARG A 169 21.93 9.15 -18.29
C ARG A 169 22.25 8.44 -19.59
N ARG A 170 23.47 7.94 -19.73
CA ARG A 170 23.85 7.15 -20.92
C ARG A 170 23.37 5.72 -20.77
N LYS A 171 22.83 5.14 -21.84
CA LYS A 171 22.36 3.74 -21.83
C LYS A 171 23.50 2.74 -21.75
N GLY A 172 24.58 2.96 -22.52
CA GLY A 172 25.74 2.06 -22.56
C GLY A 172 26.50 2.04 -21.24
N LYS A 173 27.19 3.14 -20.89
CA LYS A 173 27.98 3.27 -19.65
C LYS A 173 27.16 3.29 -18.35
N LYS A 174 25.85 3.53 -18.44
CA LYS A 174 24.90 3.63 -17.30
C LYS A 174 25.23 4.71 -16.28
N ASP A 175 26.11 5.64 -16.63
CA ASP A 175 26.54 6.76 -15.80
C ASP A 175 25.59 7.95 -15.87
N PHE A 176 25.66 8.76 -14.82
CA PHE A 176 24.86 9.96 -14.62
C PHE A 176 25.69 11.17 -15.01
N ILE A 177 25.15 12.03 -15.87
CA ILE A 177 25.88 13.16 -16.46
C ILE A 177 25.12 14.47 -16.35
N ALA A 178 25.89 15.55 -16.27
CA ALA A 178 25.39 16.92 -16.24
C ALA A 178 24.25 17.16 -15.21
N PRO A 179 24.36 16.72 -13.95
CA PRO A 179 23.35 17.01 -12.96
C PRO A 179 23.32 18.51 -12.64
N MET A 180 22.14 19.12 -12.71
CA MET A 180 21.93 20.51 -12.30
C MET A 180 20.66 20.61 -11.45
N VAL A 181 20.81 21.15 -10.24
CA VAL A 181 19.70 21.40 -9.30
C VAL A 181 19.30 22.87 -9.35
N PHE A 182 17.99 23.15 -9.40
CA PHE A 182 17.44 24.50 -9.46
C PHE A 182 16.06 24.56 -8.80
N THR A 183 15.67 25.73 -8.26
CA THR A 183 14.45 25.89 -7.46
C THR A 183 13.23 26.39 -8.25
N ARG A 184 13.43 26.85 -9.49
CA ARG A 184 12.36 27.35 -10.38
C ARG A 184 12.02 26.32 -11.46
N SER A 185 11.19 26.69 -12.43
CA SER A 185 10.99 25.89 -13.65
C SER A 185 12.15 26.11 -14.63
N LEU A 186 12.54 25.07 -15.36
CA LEU A 186 13.50 25.19 -16.45
C LEU A 186 12.82 25.87 -17.64
N ASN A 187 13.26 27.08 -17.98
CA ASN A 187 12.84 27.76 -19.22
C ASN A 187 13.64 27.21 -20.41
N ALA A 188 13.19 27.50 -21.64
CA ALA A 188 13.86 27.05 -22.86
C ALA A 188 15.34 27.50 -22.89
N GLU A 189 15.59 28.77 -22.57
CA GLU A 189 16.94 29.34 -22.49
C GLU A 189 17.83 28.62 -21.45
N GLY A 190 17.30 28.32 -20.26
CA GLY A 190 18.02 27.58 -19.23
C GLY A 190 18.29 26.13 -19.61
N PHE A 191 17.36 25.50 -20.35
CA PHE A 191 17.58 24.15 -20.90
C PHE A 191 18.64 24.16 -22.00
N GLU A 192 18.59 25.12 -22.93
CA GLU A 192 19.58 25.27 -24.01
C GLU A 192 20.97 25.60 -23.46
N GLY A 193 21.04 26.51 -22.48
CA GLY A 193 22.27 26.80 -21.74
C GLY A 193 22.81 25.56 -21.04
N TRP A 194 21.95 24.80 -20.35
CA TRP A 194 22.36 23.55 -19.72
C TRP A 194 22.85 22.50 -20.73
N LEU A 195 22.13 22.35 -21.85
CA LEU A 195 22.44 21.41 -22.91
C LEU A 195 23.82 21.71 -23.51
N SER A 196 24.06 22.97 -23.88
CA SER A 196 25.31 23.41 -24.51
C SER A 196 26.49 23.43 -23.56
N LEU A 197 26.31 23.89 -22.31
CA LEU A 197 27.42 24.07 -21.37
C LEU A 197 27.77 22.81 -20.57
N TYR A 198 26.80 21.92 -20.32
CA TYR A 198 27.03 20.74 -19.46
C TYR A 198 26.84 19.43 -20.20
N LEU A 199 25.74 19.26 -20.94
CA LEU A 199 25.44 17.96 -21.55
C LEU A 199 26.32 17.63 -22.75
N LEU A 200 26.45 18.54 -23.72
CA LEU A 200 27.29 18.30 -24.91
C LEU A 200 28.77 18.11 -24.55
N PRO A 201 29.40 18.93 -23.68
CA PRO A 201 30.80 18.74 -23.29
C PRO A 201 31.03 17.43 -22.53
N SER A 202 30.04 16.97 -21.75
CA SER A 202 30.13 15.67 -21.04
C SER A 202 30.10 14.44 -21.95
N ARG A 203 29.77 14.63 -23.24
CA ARG A 203 29.90 13.60 -24.30
C ARG A 203 31.26 13.64 -24.98
N ALA A 204 31.94 14.79 -24.98
CA ALA A 204 33.15 15.06 -25.76
C ALA A 204 34.46 14.58 -25.09
N HIS A 205 34.43 14.02 -23.88
CA HIS A 205 35.62 13.47 -23.19
C HIS A 205 36.29 12.26 -23.88
N ASN A 206 35.95 11.97 -25.13
CA ASN A 206 36.59 10.97 -26.00
C ASN A 206 36.97 11.53 -27.38
N ILE A 207 37.09 12.85 -27.55
CA ILE A 207 37.74 13.43 -28.72
C ILE A 207 39.02 14.10 -28.21
N SER A 208 40.10 13.33 -28.15
CA SER A 208 41.45 13.87 -28.18
C SER A 208 41.58 14.71 -29.45
N ILE A 209 41.49 16.02 -29.29
CA ILE A 209 41.85 16.97 -30.34
C ILE A 209 43.38 16.89 -30.44
N ASN A 210 43.88 16.04 -31.33
CA ASN A 210 45.27 16.12 -31.77
C ASN A 210 45.39 17.40 -32.59
N TYR A 211 46.01 18.44 -32.02
CA TYR A 211 46.63 19.48 -32.82
C TYR A 211 47.96 18.92 -33.33
N GLY A 212 47.98 18.59 -34.62
CA GLY A 212 49.20 18.41 -35.41
C GLY A 212 49.29 19.53 -36.42
#